data_AF-A0A1Q6V6B0-F1
#
_entry.id   AF-A0A1Q6V6B0-F1
#
_cell.length_a   1.000
_cell.length_b   1.000
_cell.length_c   1.000
_cell.angle_alpha   90.00
_cell.angle_beta   90.00
_cell.angle_gamma   90.00
#
_symmetry.space_group_name_H-M   'P 1'
#
loop_
_entity.id
_entity.type
_entity.pdbx_description
1 polymer ?
#
loop_
_entity_poly.entity_id
_entity_poly.type
_entity_poly.pdbx_seq_one_letter_code
_entity_poly.pdbx_strand_id
1 'polypeptide(L)'
;MRWVFALALSLVCGAGMTAVAQNVSRLYPREKLEADAARWGDQIRAEYRETILPQLTDSERAALSATKIEIPLLGHYGDPFEFYYENGQINLPALSLRFYSDLCVANAWLNGHGYDGTTVRDYVGVLFREAARYPPSPLPPLFRTLGVPDNAREEPAVSNRTDRNFGNTILFLLAHELGHALKKHNTHSRDPVQKRKQEIEADQFAIEVMRRIGQMPLGIEFWFDVEHFRHVAPTKVPTEAEWQKHLAALDHPVTTERLEALAVTIEKAADSFARNQTNQALWTQRTKMLAEAFRRMAPLANPVADMAEYSRVKKLYVADLKPRKAAFTMPGSEHEPEFNGLFAVRRTAASGAQDTVDLLLLRSGDDQVMGGYMNGKVDGFIQGDIKDGVLKFTWREGSATGHGIARSQGETLRGTWGTDEADQGGGEWVGVRVKRDTTR
;
A
#
# COMPACT_ATOMS: atom_id res chain seq x y z
N MET A 1 14.51 -31.80 70.41
CA MET A 1 13.86 -31.64 69.09
C MET A 1 14.58 -30.55 68.31
N ARG A 2 14.96 -30.83 67.07
CA ARG A 2 15.98 -30.13 66.30
C ARG A 2 15.35 -29.17 65.26
N TRP A 3 15.82 -27.90 65.24
CA TRP A 3 16.14 -27.00 64.08
C TRP A 3 15.01 -26.60 63.09
N VAL A 4 15.01 -25.52 62.28
CA VAL A 4 15.60 -24.16 62.12
C VAL A 4 14.82 -23.49 60.94
N PHE A 5 14.78 -22.15 60.84
CA PHE A 5 14.27 -21.28 59.74
C PHE A 5 14.71 -21.62 58.29
N ALA A 6 13.84 -21.32 57.29
CA ALA A 6 14.13 -20.71 55.95
C ALA A 6 12.94 -20.95 54.98
N LEU A 7 12.23 -19.96 54.40
CA LEU A 7 12.53 -18.97 53.34
C LEU A 7 11.88 -19.35 51.97
N ALA A 8 10.99 -18.46 51.51
CA ALA A 8 10.54 -18.14 50.14
C ALA A 8 10.33 -19.24 49.06
N LEU A 9 9.12 -19.28 48.48
CA LEU A 9 8.98 -19.52 47.02
C LEU A 9 7.76 -18.80 46.43
N SER A 10 8.09 -17.71 45.76
CA SER A 10 7.43 -16.98 44.67
C SER A 10 6.13 -17.53 44.09
N LEU A 11 5.05 -16.76 44.23
CA LEU A 11 3.92 -16.76 43.29
C LEU A 11 4.44 -16.36 41.89
N VAL A 12 4.63 -17.35 41.01
CA VAL A 12 4.66 -17.10 39.57
C VAL A 12 3.20 -16.95 39.13
N CYS A 13 2.68 -15.73 39.21
CA CYS A 13 1.51 -15.34 38.43
C CYS A 13 1.92 -15.42 36.96
N GLY A 14 1.68 -16.59 36.34
CA GLY A 14 1.61 -16.73 34.90
C GLY A 14 0.46 -15.87 34.40
N ALA A 15 0.71 -14.56 34.24
CA ALA A 15 -0.11 -13.70 33.41
C ALA A 15 0.05 -14.24 31.98
N GLY A 16 -0.83 -15.17 31.61
CA GLY A 16 -1.12 -15.43 30.21
C GLY A 16 -1.54 -14.09 29.62
N MET A 17 -0.61 -13.41 28.95
CA MET A 17 -0.94 -12.28 28.09
C MET A 17 -1.79 -12.85 26.96
N THR A 18 -3.10 -12.91 27.17
CA THR A 18 -4.04 -12.86 26.07
C THR A 18 -3.72 -11.55 25.35
N ALA A 19 -3.13 -11.64 24.17
CA ALA A 19 -2.99 -10.51 23.28
C ALA A 19 -4.39 -9.90 23.15
N VAL A 20 -4.61 -8.75 23.78
CA VAL A 20 -5.84 -8.00 23.61
C VAL A 20 -5.79 -7.57 22.15
N ALA A 21 -6.56 -8.28 21.31
CA ALA A 21 -6.72 -7.87 19.93
C ALA A 21 -7.13 -6.40 19.93
N GLN A 22 -6.49 -5.61 19.08
CA GLN A 22 -6.63 -4.17 19.05
C GLN A 22 -7.98 -3.84 18.39
N ASN A 23 -9.06 -4.05 19.14
CA ASN A 23 -10.42 -3.91 18.66
C ASN A 23 -10.69 -2.43 18.33
N VAL A 24 -11.01 -2.15 17.06
CA VAL A 24 -11.34 -0.80 16.57
C VAL A 24 -12.81 -0.68 16.15
N SER A 25 -13.67 -1.61 16.56
CA SER A 25 -15.11 -1.57 16.26
C SER A 25 -15.79 -0.26 16.67
N ARG A 26 -15.25 0.44 17.68
CA ARG A 26 -15.72 1.75 18.13
C ARG A 26 -15.39 2.93 17.20
N LEU A 27 -14.69 2.69 16.08
CA LEU A 27 -14.38 3.73 15.09
C LEU A 27 -15.63 4.22 14.35
N TYR A 28 -16.63 3.35 14.19
CA TYR A 28 -17.88 3.66 13.52
C TYR A 28 -19.08 3.34 14.42
N PRO A 29 -20.14 4.16 14.40
CA PRO A 29 -21.41 3.81 15.05
C PRO A 29 -21.99 2.52 14.48
N ARG A 30 -22.65 1.74 15.32
CA ARG A 30 -23.24 0.45 14.93
C ARG A 30 -24.27 0.61 13.82
N GLU A 31 -25.12 1.62 13.93
CA GLU A 31 -26.20 1.92 12.96
C GLU A 31 -25.63 2.17 11.57
N LYS A 32 -24.45 2.80 11.51
CA LYS A 32 -23.73 3.04 10.27
C LYS A 32 -23.21 1.74 9.66
N LEU A 33 -22.64 0.84 10.46
CA LEU A 33 -22.19 -0.47 9.99
C LEU A 33 -23.37 -1.35 9.53
N GLU A 34 -24.53 -1.28 10.19
CA GLU A 34 -25.74 -1.99 9.76
C GLU A 34 -26.24 -1.50 8.40
N ALA A 35 -26.27 -0.18 8.19
CA ALA A 35 -26.62 0.41 6.90
C ALA A 35 -25.61 0.04 5.80
N ASP A 36 -24.31 0.09 6.11
CA ASP A 36 -23.23 -0.26 5.19
C ASP A 36 -23.26 -1.77 4.85
N ALA A 37 -23.55 -2.65 5.82
CA ALA A 37 -23.70 -4.10 5.62
C ALA A 37 -24.85 -4.43 4.67
N ALA A 38 -26.01 -3.79 4.85
CA ALA A 38 -27.16 -3.96 3.97
C ALA A 38 -26.85 -3.54 2.54
N ARG A 39 -26.24 -2.35 2.36
CA ARG A 39 -25.90 -1.81 1.04
C ARG A 39 -24.86 -2.68 0.32
N TRP A 40 -23.74 -2.99 0.97
CA TRP A 40 -22.66 -3.74 0.31
C TRP A 40 -22.94 -5.22 0.18
N GLY A 41 -23.76 -5.82 1.05
CA GLY A 41 -24.11 -7.23 0.93
C GLY A 41 -24.76 -7.56 -0.40
N ASP A 42 -25.72 -6.76 -0.85
CA ASP A 42 -26.36 -7.01 -2.14
C ASP A 42 -25.41 -6.76 -3.32
N GLN A 43 -24.61 -5.69 -3.25
CA GLN A 43 -23.63 -5.37 -4.28
C GLN A 43 -22.54 -6.45 -4.41
N ILE A 44 -21.94 -6.88 -3.31
CA ILE A 44 -20.86 -7.90 -3.31
C ILE A 44 -21.40 -9.25 -3.79
N ARG A 45 -22.62 -9.63 -3.37
CA ARG A 45 -23.25 -10.86 -3.88
C ARG A 45 -23.60 -10.76 -5.36
N ALA A 46 -23.98 -9.58 -5.86
CA ALA A 46 -24.17 -9.36 -7.29
C ALA A 46 -22.84 -9.48 -8.05
N GLU A 47 -21.77 -8.82 -7.59
CA GLU A 47 -20.42 -8.93 -8.18
C GLU A 47 -19.92 -10.39 -8.21
N TYR A 48 -20.16 -11.15 -7.14
CA TYR A 48 -19.85 -12.58 -7.15
C TYR A 48 -20.57 -13.31 -8.29
N ARG A 49 -21.91 -13.15 -8.39
CA ARG A 49 -22.73 -13.90 -9.35
C ARG A 49 -22.53 -13.46 -10.80
N GLU A 50 -22.33 -12.17 -11.01
CA GLU A 50 -22.36 -11.53 -12.33
C GLU A 50 -20.96 -11.33 -12.90
N THR A 51 -19.95 -11.17 -12.04
CA THR A 51 -18.57 -10.88 -12.45
C THR A 51 -17.62 -12.06 -12.22
N ILE A 52 -17.56 -12.63 -11.01
CA ILE A 52 -16.62 -13.73 -10.70
C ILE A 52 -17.12 -15.06 -11.25
N LEU A 53 -18.35 -15.43 -10.90
CA LEU A 53 -18.91 -16.75 -11.14
C LEU A 53 -18.89 -17.13 -12.64
N PRO A 54 -19.14 -16.24 -13.62
CA PRO A 54 -19.01 -16.58 -15.04
C PRO A 54 -17.57 -16.91 -15.49
N GLN A 55 -16.56 -16.50 -14.73
CA GLN A 55 -15.15 -16.71 -15.06
C GLN A 55 -14.54 -17.97 -14.44
N LEU A 56 -15.30 -18.65 -13.59
CA LEU A 56 -14.92 -19.94 -13.03
C LEU A 56 -15.13 -21.05 -14.06
N THR A 57 -14.18 -21.97 -14.14
CA THR A 57 -14.33 -23.24 -14.86
C THR A 57 -15.43 -24.08 -14.21
N ASP A 58 -15.96 -25.07 -14.93
CA ASP A 58 -17.00 -25.96 -14.40
C ASP A 58 -16.54 -26.70 -13.14
N SER A 59 -15.27 -27.12 -13.08
CA SER A 59 -14.69 -27.75 -11.91
C SER A 59 -14.56 -26.80 -10.72
N GLU A 60 -14.14 -25.55 -10.95
CA GLU A 60 -14.04 -24.55 -9.87
C GLU A 60 -15.43 -24.19 -9.35
N ARG A 61 -16.40 -24.00 -10.25
CA ARG A 61 -17.80 -23.72 -9.92
C ARG A 61 -18.43 -24.83 -9.10
N ALA A 62 -18.22 -26.09 -9.49
CA ALA A 62 -18.71 -27.24 -8.75
C ALA A 62 -18.10 -27.31 -7.34
N ALA A 63 -16.78 -27.10 -7.24
CA ALA A 63 -16.06 -27.13 -5.97
C ALA A 63 -16.48 -26.00 -5.01
N LEU A 64 -16.86 -24.83 -5.54
CA LEU A 64 -17.25 -23.64 -4.78
C LEU A 64 -18.77 -23.48 -4.60
N SER A 65 -19.58 -24.41 -5.10
CA SER A 65 -21.05 -24.31 -5.11
C SER A 65 -21.69 -24.19 -3.72
N ALA A 66 -21.03 -24.71 -2.68
CA ALA A 66 -21.51 -24.64 -1.30
C ALA A 66 -20.97 -23.42 -0.54
N THR A 67 -20.06 -22.63 -1.13
CA THR A 67 -19.44 -21.49 -0.46
C THR A 67 -20.43 -20.35 -0.32
N LYS A 68 -20.61 -19.86 0.91
CA LYS A 68 -21.47 -18.71 1.23
C LYS A 68 -20.66 -17.43 1.34
N ILE A 69 -21.29 -16.29 1.06
CA ILE A 69 -20.71 -14.97 1.25
C ILE A 69 -21.58 -14.21 2.25
N GLU A 70 -20.99 -13.85 3.38
CA GLU A 70 -21.65 -13.15 4.47
C GLU A 70 -20.96 -11.83 4.80
N ILE A 71 -21.77 -10.83 5.16
CA ILE A 71 -21.32 -9.49 5.54
C ILE A 71 -21.70 -9.27 7.01
N PRO A 72 -21.00 -9.89 7.97
CA PRO A 72 -21.24 -9.63 9.38
C PRO A 72 -20.89 -8.17 9.70
N LEU A 73 -21.37 -7.63 10.83
CA LEU A 73 -20.98 -6.26 11.21
C LEU A 73 -19.50 -6.16 11.55
N LEU A 74 -18.98 -7.18 12.25
CA LEU A 74 -17.63 -7.28 12.77
C LEU A 74 -17.07 -8.67 12.44
N GLY A 75 -15.76 -8.76 12.28
CA GLY A 75 -15.05 -10.03 12.29
C GLY A 75 -14.81 -10.55 13.73
N HIS A 76 -13.99 -11.59 13.86
CA HIS A 76 -13.68 -12.26 15.12
C HIS A 76 -13.02 -11.33 16.15
N TYR A 77 -12.20 -10.40 15.69
CA TYR A 77 -11.36 -9.57 16.57
C TYR A 77 -11.76 -8.09 16.57
N GLY A 78 -12.72 -7.71 15.71
CA GLY A 78 -13.06 -6.31 15.49
C GLY A 78 -11.90 -5.54 14.85
N ASP A 79 -11.07 -6.24 14.06
CA ASP A 79 -10.01 -5.71 13.23
C ASP A 79 -10.55 -5.40 11.82
N PRO A 80 -10.25 -4.23 11.24
CA PRO A 80 -10.81 -3.77 9.97
C PRO A 80 -10.06 -4.34 8.76
N PHE A 81 -9.07 -5.20 8.97
CA PHE A 81 -8.38 -5.95 7.93
C PHE A 81 -8.83 -7.42 7.86
N GLU A 82 -9.91 -7.77 8.56
CA GLU A 82 -10.47 -9.12 8.51
C GLU A 82 -11.28 -9.31 7.24
N PHE A 83 -10.75 -10.09 6.30
CA PHE A 83 -11.44 -10.75 5.20
C PHE A 83 -10.99 -12.20 5.26
N TYR A 84 -11.91 -13.16 5.34
CA TYR A 84 -11.51 -14.54 5.63
C TYR A 84 -12.51 -15.58 5.18
N TYR A 85 -11.99 -16.74 4.82
CA TYR A 85 -12.72 -17.97 4.61
C TYR A 85 -12.62 -18.90 5.83
N GLU A 86 -13.78 -19.35 6.31
CA GLU A 86 -13.88 -20.35 7.37
C GLU A 86 -15.14 -21.20 7.21
N ASN A 87 -15.01 -22.53 7.38
CA ASN A 87 -16.14 -23.47 7.43
C ASN A 87 -17.15 -23.36 6.28
N GLY A 88 -16.67 -23.13 5.04
CA GLY A 88 -17.54 -22.99 3.87
C GLY A 88 -18.14 -21.59 3.69
N GLN A 89 -17.70 -20.60 4.47
CA GLN A 89 -18.22 -19.24 4.44
C GLN A 89 -17.08 -18.24 4.28
N ILE A 90 -17.25 -17.32 3.34
CA ILE A 90 -16.41 -16.14 3.16
C ILE A 90 -17.08 -14.99 3.91
N ASN A 91 -16.32 -14.34 4.78
CA ASN A 91 -16.77 -13.21 5.59
C ASN A 91 -16.07 -11.94 5.12
N LEU A 92 -16.86 -10.92 4.79
CA LEU A 92 -16.38 -9.57 4.50
C LEU A 92 -17.09 -8.61 5.47
N PRO A 93 -16.59 -8.44 6.72
CA PRO A 93 -17.22 -7.61 7.72
C PRO A 93 -17.46 -6.17 7.25
N ALA A 94 -18.59 -5.60 7.64
CA ALA A 94 -18.96 -4.23 7.32
C ALA A 94 -17.95 -3.21 7.87
N LEU A 95 -17.36 -3.48 9.04
CA LEU A 95 -16.24 -2.71 9.57
C LEU A 95 -15.06 -2.66 8.59
N SER A 96 -14.64 -3.81 8.04
CA SER A 96 -13.50 -3.90 7.14
C SER A 96 -13.77 -3.18 5.82
N LEU A 97 -14.95 -3.44 5.22
CA LEU A 97 -15.40 -2.76 4.01
C LEU A 97 -15.48 -1.24 4.20
N ARG A 98 -16.00 -0.80 5.34
CA ARG A 98 -16.14 0.63 5.66
C ARG A 98 -14.79 1.29 5.84
N PHE A 99 -13.95 0.69 6.66
CA PHE A 99 -12.63 1.20 6.93
C PHE A 99 -11.82 1.34 5.65
N TYR A 100 -11.78 0.28 4.83
CA TYR A 100 -11.04 0.33 3.58
C TYR A 100 -11.63 1.31 2.57
N SER A 101 -12.96 1.41 2.45
CA SER A 101 -13.58 2.44 1.61
C SER A 101 -13.20 3.85 2.04
N ASP A 102 -13.18 4.14 3.34
CA ASP A 102 -12.80 5.46 3.85
C ASP A 102 -11.27 5.70 3.62
N LEU A 103 -10.41 4.68 3.76
CA LEU A 103 -8.99 4.78 3.37
C LEU A 103 -8.82 5.11 1.88
N CYS A 104 -9.61 4.50 0.99
CA CYS A 104 -9.59 4.80 -0.43
C CYS A 104 -10.03 6.25 -0.73
N VAL A 105 -11.03 6.78 -0.02
CA VAL A 105 -11.45 8.19 -0.15
C VAL A 105 -10.33 9.12 0.30
N ALA A 106 -9.76 8.88 1.49
CA ALA A 106 -8.69 9.70 2.03
C ALA A 106 -7.47 9.72 1.11
N ASN A 107 -7.03 8.55 0.65
CA ASN A 107 -5.90 8.42 -0.26
C ASN A 107 -6.17 9.10 -1.62
N ALA A 108 -7.37 8.95 -2.18
CA ALA A 108 -7.73 9.59 -3.44
C ALA A 108 -7.75 11.13 -3.32
N TRP A 109 -8.36 11.65 -2.25
CA TRP A 109 -8.47 13.09 -2.01
C TRP A 109 -7.11 13.73 -1.75
N LEU A 110 -6.29 13.15 -0.86
CA LEU A 110 -4.95 13.65 -0.52
C LEU A 110 -4.08 13.73 -1.77
N ASN A 111 -4.00 12.63 -2.53
CA ASN A 111 -3.22 12.62 -3.77
C ASN A 111 -3.77 13.58 -4.82
N GLY A 112 -5.09 13.71 -4.94
CA GLY A 112 -5.74 14.64 -5.88
C GLY A 112 -5.41 16.11 -5.59
N HIS A 113 -5.05 16.44 -4.36
CA HIS A 113 -4.72 17.80 -3.89
C HIS A 113 -3.22 18.02 -3.64
N GLY A 114 -2.37 17.10 -4.11
CA GLY A 114 -0.91 17.19 -4.00
C GLY A 114 -0.38 17.02 -2.57
N TYR A 115 -1.12 16.31 -1.72
CA TYR A 115 -0.67 15.90 -0.40
C TYR A 115 0.01 14.53 -0.41
N ASP A 116 0.84 14.30 0.60
CA ASP A 116 1.56 13.07 0.86
C ASP A 116 0.60 11.92 1.23
N GLY A 117 0.46 10.95 0.34
CA GLY A 117 -0.34 9.74 0.57
C GLY A 117 0.17 8.85 1.72
N THR A 118 1.43 8.99 2.15
CA THR A 118 1.98 8.19 3.26
C THR A 118 1.31 8.49 4.60
N THR A 119 0.62 9.62 4.72
CA THR A 119 -0.18 9.94 5.92
C THR A 119 -1.32 8.94 6.16
N VAL A 120 -1.82 8.27 5.11
CA VAL A 120 -2.92 7.30 5.21
C VAL A 120 -2.45 5.99 5.86
N ARG A 121 -1.29 5.46 5.45
CA ARG A 121 -0.67 4.29 6.10
C ARG A 121 -0.16 4.62 7.51
N ASP A 122 0.36 5.83 7.73
CA ASP A 122 0.74 6.32 9.06
C ASP A 122 -0.45 6.31 10.02
N TYR A 123 -1.64 6.70 9.54
CA TYR A 123 -2.87 6.67 10.32
C TYR A 123 -3.23 5.26 10.79
N VAL A 124 -3.07 4.23 9.94
CA VAL A 124 -3.35 2.84 10.33
C VAL A 124 -2.49 2.44 11.53
N GLY A 125 -1.18 2.71 11.47
CA GLY A 125 -0.28 2.43 12.58
C GLY A 125 -0.62 3.19 13.87
N VAL A 126 -0.96 4.47 13.77
CA VAL A 126 -1.40 5.29 14.91
C VAL A 126 -2.73 4.78 15.48
N LEU A 127 -3.70 4.45 14.63
CA LEU A 127 -5.02 3.96 15.04
C LEU A 127 -4.90 2.73 15.93
N PHE A 128 -4.15 1.72 15.47
CA PHE A 128 -3.95 0.46 16.19
C PHE A 128 -3.21 0.64 17.51
N ARG A 129 -2.21 1.54 17.55
CA ARG A 129 -1.54 1.92 18.79
C ARG A 129 -2.49 2.61 19.77
N GLU A 130 -3.27 3.60 19.32
CA GLU A 130 -4.23 4.31 20.17
C GLU A 130 -5.32 3.36 20.68
N ALA A 131 -5.77 2.43 19.83
CA ALA A 131 -6.79 1.46 20.18
C ALA A 131 -6.39 0.57 21.36
N ALA A 132 -5.11 0.20 21.40
CA ALA A 132 -4.52 -0.60 22.44
C ALA A 132 -4.11 0.20 23.69
N ARG A 133 -3.68 1.44 23.53
CA ARG A 133 -3.26 2.31 24.65
C ARG A 133 -4.45 2.85 25.45
N TYR A 134 -5.55 3.15 24.77
CA TYR A 134 -6.74 3.75 25.36
C TYR A 134 -8.04 3.02 24.94
N PRO A 135 -8.30 1.80 25.46
CA PRO A 135 -9.47 1.00 25.07
C PRO A 135 -10.85 1.69 25.20
N PRO A 136 -11.12 2.50 26.25
CA PRO A 136 -12.44 3.14 26.36
C PRO A 136 -12.53 4.48 25.60
N SER A 137 -11.42 5.04 25.13
CA SER A 137 -11.41 6.36 24.49
C SER A 137 -11.92 6.29 23.05
N PRO A 138 -12.61 7.33 22.56
CA PRO A 138 -12.91 7.47 21.14
C PRO A 138 -11.64 7.35 20.30
N LEU A 139 -11.73 6.60 19.21
CA LEU A 139 -10.63 6.47 18.26
C LEU A 139 -10.56 7.71 17.36
N PRO A 140 -9.36 8.10 16.91
CA PRO A 140 -9.20 9.22 15.99
C PRO A 140 -9.97 8.94 14.67
N PRO A 141 -11.03 9.71 14.32
CA PRO A 141 -11.75 9.50 13.06
C PRO A 141 -10.86 9.80 11.86
N LEU A 142 -10.84 8.93 10.85
CA LEU A 142 -9.92 8.99 9.71
C LEU A 142 -9.87 10.39 9.06
N PHE A 143 -11.01 10.87 8.56
CA PHE A 143 -11.06 12.12 7.79
C PHE A 143 -10.63 13.33 8.61
N ARG A 144 -11.13 13.46 9.86
CA ARG A 144 -10.74 14.57 10.75
C ARG A 144 -9.26 14.54 11.13
N THR A 145 -8.71 13.35 11.36
CA THR A 145 -7.29 13.18 11.66
C THR A 145 -6.44 13.59 10.47
N LEU A 146 -6.77 13.08 9.28
CA LEU A 146 -6.06 13.35 8.04
C LEU A 146 -6.42 14.69 7.39
N GLY A 147 -7.30 15.51 7.97
CA GLY A 147 -7.72 16.79 7.39
C GLY A 147 -8.45 16.66 6.05
N VAL A 148 -9.04 15.50 5.77
CA VAL A 148 -9.88 15.24 4.59
C VAL A 148 -11.29 15.75 4.88
N PRO A 149 -11.94 16.49 3.97
CA PRO A 149 -13.32 16.92 4.12
C PRO A 149 -14.28 15.73 4.24
N ASP A 150 -15.30 15.84 5.09
CA ASP A 150 -16.32 14.78 5.27
C ASP A 150 -17.07 14.47 3.96
N ASN A 151 -17.14 15.45 3.05
CA ASN A 151 -17.78 15.34 1.74
C ASN A 151 -16.79 15.07 0.58
N ALA A 152 -15.54 14.69 0.87
CA ALA A 152 -14.50 14.46 -0.16
C ALA A 152 -14.94 13.49 -1.27
N ARG A 153 -15.81 12.52 -0.96
CA ARG A 153 -16.33 11.56 -1.96
C ARG A 153 -17.29 12.19 -2.97
N GLU A 154 -17.88 13.35 -2.69
CA GLU A 154 -18.75 14.06 -3.63
C GLU A 154 -17.97 14.65 -4.82
N GLU A 155 -16.65 14.81 -4.68
CA GLU A 155 -15.79 15.22 -5.80
C GLU A 155 -15.70 14.11 -6.86
N PRO A 156 -16.07 14.38 -8.13
CA PRO A 156 -16.13 13.33 -9.16
C PRO A 156 -14.80 12.61 -9.38
N ALA A 157 -13.67 13.32 -9.28
CA ALA A 157 -12.34 12.73 -9.43
C ALA A 157 -12.00 11.77 -8.27
N VAL A 158 -12.40 12.12 -7.04
CA VAL A 158 -12.22 11.30 -5.84
C VAL A 158 -13.13 10.08 -5.92
N SER A 159 -14.44 10.25 -6.16
CA SER A 159 -15.37 9.11 -6.27
C SER A 159 -14.91 8.12 -7.33
N ASN A 160 -14.58 8.59 -8.54
CA ASN A 160 -14.14 7.70 -9.62
C ASN A 160 -12.89 6.89 -9.26
N ARG A 161 -11.95 7.49 -8.54
CA ARG A 161 -10.73 6.79 -8.10
C ARG A 161 -11.04 5.83 -6.95
N THR A 162 -11.83 6.26 -5.97
CA THR A 162 -12.28 5.43 -4.85
C THR A 162 -13.03 4.22 -5.35
N ASP A 163 -14.04 4.39 -6.21
CA ASP A 163 -14.90 3.30 -6.68
C ASP A 163 -14.11 2.28 -7.49
N ARG A 164 -13.16 2.73 -8.32
CA ARG A 164 -12.25 1.83 -9.04
C ARG A 164 -11.32 1.07 -8.11
N ASN A 165 -10.65 1.74 -7.17
CA ASN A 165 -9.71 1.08 -6.27
C ASN A 165 -10.43 0.14 -5.31
N PHE A 166 -11.52 0.60 -4.68
CA PHE A 166 -12.31 -0.19 -3.75
C PHE A 166 -12.94 -1.40 -4.46
N GLY A 167 -13.64 -1.19 -5.58
CA GLY A 167 -14.31 -2.29 -6.30
C GLY A 167 -13.33 -3.37 -6.77
N ASN A 168 -12.18 -2.96 -7.34
CA ASN A 168 -11.15 -3.91 -7.77
C ASN A 168 -10.52 -4.68 -6.60
N THR A 169 -10.24 -4.02 -5.47
CA THR A 169 -9.71 -4.70 -4.30
C THR A 169 -10.73 -5.67 -3.71
N ILE A 170 -12.01 -5.30 -3.60
CA ILE A 170 -13.04 -6.22 -3.08
C ILE A 170 -13.20 -7.43 -3.99
N LEU A 171 -13.13 -7.23 -5.31
CA LEU A 171 -13.13 -8.32 -6.28
C LEU A 171 -11.92 -9.26 -6.08
N PHE A 172 -10.72 -8.69 -5.87
CA PHE A 172 -9.51 -9.45 -5.58
C PHE A 172 -9.64 -10.23 -4.26
N LEU A 173 -10.03 -9.58 -3.16
CA LEU A 173 -10.14 -10.20 -1.84
C LEU A 173 -11.19 -11.32 -1.84
N LEU A 174 -12.34 -11.11 -2.49
CA LEU A 174 -13.35 -12.16 -2.63
C LEU A 174 -12.81 -13.36 -3.43
N ALA A 175 -12.09 -13.11 -4.53
CA ALA A 175 -11.46 -14.17 -5.30
C ALA A 175 -10.34 -14.88 -4.51
N HIS A 176 -9.59 -14.15 -3.69
CA HIS A 176 -8.55 -14.70 -2.80
C HIS A 176 -9.17 -15.68 -1.79
N GLU A 177 -10.26 -15.30 -1.12
CA GLU A 177 -10.97 -16.19 -0.19
C GLU A 177 -11.60 -17.41 -0.87
N LEU A 178 -12.09 -17.25 -2.11
CA LEU A 178 -12.50 -18.38 -2.95
C LEU A 178 -11.31 -19.31 -3.27
N GLY A 179 -10.09 -18.76 -3.41
CA GLY A 179 -8.86 -19.53 -3.56
C GLY A 179 -8.60 -20.44 -2.35
N HIS A 180 -8.72 -19.89 -1.13
CA HIS A 180 -8.65 -20.69 0.10
C HIS A 180 -9.70 -21.80 0.14
N ALA A 181 -10.95 -21.47 -0.23
CA ALA A 181 -12.04 -22.44 -0.28
C ALA A 181 -11.79 -23.56 -1.30
N LEU A 182 -11.42 -23.20 -2.54
CA LEU A 182 -11.18 -24.12 -3.65
C LEU A 182 -10.05 -25.11 -3.33
N LYS A 183 -8.96 -24.60 -2.75
CA LYS A 183 -7.78 -25.38 -2.41
C LYS A 183 -7.87 -26.08 -1.07
N LYS A 184 -8.96 -25.87 -0.32
CA LYS A 184 -9.18 -26.43 1.03
C LYS A 184 -8.03 -26.08 1.97
N HIS A 185 -7.57 -24.84 1.91
CA HIS A 185 -6.48 -24.34 2.74
C HIS A 185 -6.84 -24.39 4.23
N ASN A 186 -5.83 -24.67 5.06
CA ASN A 186 -5.94 -24.55 6.50
C ASN A 186 -5.53 -23.12 6.90
N THR A 187 -6.49 -22.20 6.89
CA THR A 187 -6.31 -20.78 7.20
C THR A 187 -5.77 -20.54 8.63
N HIS A 188 -5.97 -21.52 9.53
CA HIS A 188 -5.46 -21.52 10.91
C HIS A 188 -4.06 -22.16 11.08
N SER A 189 -3.37 -22.49 9.98
CA SER A 189 -2.01 -23.02 10.04
C SER A 189 -1.07 -22.05 10.76
N ARG A 190 -0.34 -22.55 11.75
CA ARG A 190 0.71 -21.79 12.46
C ARG A 190 2.10 -21.99 11.86
N ASP A 191 2.24 -22.87 10.86
CA ASP A 191 3.49 -23.02 10.11
C ASP A 191 3.62 -21.86 9.11
N PRO A 192 4.60 -20.94 9.29
CA PRO A 192 4.76 -19.77 8.42
C PRO A 192 5.09 -20.13 6.97
N VAL A 193 5.73 -21.29 6.72
CA VAL A 193 6.05 -21.74 5.37
C VAL A 193 4.79 -22.20 4.66
N GLN A 194 4.03 -23.09 5.31
CA GLN A 194 2.76 -23.58 4.77
C GLN A 194 1.75 -22.45 4.58
N LYS A 195 1.68 -21.50 5.53
CA LYS A 195 0.79 -20.35 5.46
C LYS A 195 1.11 -19.47 4.26
N ARG A 196 2.37 -19.03 4.13
CA ARG A 196 2.83 -18.27 2.96
C ARG A 196 2.55 -18.98 1.64
N LYS A 197 2.73 -20.30 1.57
CA LYS A 197 2.39 -21.07 0.37
C LYS A 197 0.90 -20.99 0.04
N GLN A 198 0.03 -21.15 1.04
CA GLN A 198 -1.43 -21.06 0.86
C GLN A 198 -1.84 -19.66 0.40
N GLU A 199 -1.26 -18.63 1.00
CA GLU A 199 -1.51 -17.25 0.59
C GLU A 199 -1.09 -17.00 -0.87
N ILE A 200 0.10 -17.47 -1.28
CA ILE A 200 0.56 -17.35 -2.69
C ILE A 200 -0.41 -18.08 -3.64
N GLU A 201 -0.88 -19.27 -3.28
CA GLU A 201 -1.82 -20.03 -4.10
C GLU A 201 -3.20 -19.33 -4.20
N ALA A 202 -3.66 -18.70 -3.12
CA ALA A 202 -4.89 -17.91 -3.10
C ALA A 202 -4.77 -16.62 -3.91
N ASP A 203 -3.66 -15.88 -3.74
CA ASP A 203 -3.29 -14.68 -4.51
C ASP A 203 -3.25 -15.01 -6.01
N GLN A 204 -2.59 -16.11 -6.40
CA GLN A 204 -2.52 -16.55 -7.80
C GLN A 204 -3.90 -16.89 -8.39
N PHE A 205 -4.76 -17.54 -7.61
CA PHE A 205 -6.13 -17.82 -8.05
C PHE A 205 -6.93 -16.51 -8.23
N ALA A 206 -6.80 -15.56 -7.31
CA ALA A 206 -7.44 -14.25 -7.43
C ALA A 206 -7.00 -13.49 -8.68
N ILE A 207 -5.68 -13.42 -8.92
CA ILE A 207 -5.12 -12.79 -10.12
C ILE A 207 -5.59 -13.52 -11.39
N GLU A 208 -5.68 -14.84 -11.38
CA GLU A 208 -6.19 -15.61 -12.52
C GLU A 208 -7.67 -15.32 -12.80
N VAL A 209 -8.52 -15.21 -11.77
CA VAL A 209 -9.92 -14.78 -11.94
C VAL A 209 -9.98 -13.39 -12.54
N MET A 210 -9.24 -12.41 -12.01
CA MET A 210 -9.20 -11.06 -12.54
C MET A 210 -8.63 -11.01 -13.97
N ARG A 211 -7.66 -11.87 -14.28
CA ARG A 211 -7.15 -12.07 -15.62
C ARG A 211 -8.26 -12.59 -16.54
N ARG A 212 -9.11 -13.53 -16.12
CA ARG A 212 -10.26 -14.03 -16.92
C ARG A 212 -11.41 -13.03 -17.04
N ILE A 213 -11.55 -12.10 -16.10
CA ILE A 213 -12.43 -10.92 -16.25
C ILE A 213 -11.84 -9.95 -17.30
N GLY A 214 -10.52 -9.81 -17.35
CA GLY A 214 -9.84 -8.84 -18.20
C GLY A 214 -9.74 -7.48 -17.52
N GLN A 215 -9.57 -7.51 -16.20
CA GLN A 215 -9.59 -6.35 -15.33
C GLN A 215 -8.29 -6.32 -14.52
N MET A 216 -7.52 -5.25 -14.71
CA MET A 216 -6.28 -5.03 -13.97
C MET A 216 -6.59 -4.88 -12.48
N PRO A 217 -5.84 -5.54 -11.58
CA PRO A 217 -6.07 -5.45 -10.14
C PRO A 217 -5.59 -4.10 -9.60
N LEU A 218 -6.38 -3.06 -9.80
CA LEU A 218 -6.10 -1.73 -9.26
C LEU A 218 -6.46 -1.67 -7.77
N GLY A 219 -5.68 -0.94 -6.98
CA GLY A 219 -5.96 -0.70 -5.57
C GLY A 219 -5.46 -1.80 -4.63
N ILE A 220 -5.10 -2.98 -5.13
CA ILE A 220 -4.53 -4.04 -4.30
C ILE A 220 -3.14 -3.65 -3.78
N GLU A 221 -2.38 -2.84 -4.51
CA GLU A 221 -1.10 -2.30 -4.03
C GLU A 221 -1.30 -1.45 -2.78
N PHE A 222 -2.37 -0.65 -2.77
CA PHE A 222 -2.72 0.17 -1.62
C PHE A 222 -3.25 -0.68 -0.46
N TRP A 223 -4.01 -1.75 -0.74
CA TRP A 223 -4.42 -2.73 0.27
C TRP A 223 -3.22 -3.38 0.95
N PHE A 224 -2.28 -3.94 0.19
CA PHE A 224 -1.09 -4.58 0.74
C PHE A 224 -0.22 -3.60 1.53
N ASP A 225 -0.13 -2.33 1.11
CA ASP A 225 0.57 -1.29 1.88
C ASP A 225 -0.09 -1.05 3.24
N VAL A 226 -1.41 -0.81 3.29
CA VAL A 226 -2.08 -0.54 4.57
C VAL A 226 -2.20 -1.77 5.47
N GLU A 227 -2.33 -2.97 4.90
CA GLU A 227 -2.34 -4.24 5.64
C GLU A 227 -0.96 -4.54 6.25
N HIS A 228 0.12 -4.35 5.48
CA HIS A 228 1.47 -4.43 6.02
C HIS A 228 1.68 -3.46 7.19
N PHE A 229 1.15 -2.24 7.08
CA PHE A 229 1.22 -1.26 8.16
C PHE A 229 0.44 -1.65 9.43
N ARG A 230 -0.61 -2.47 9.29
CA ARG A 230 -1.29 -3.08 10.45
C ARG A 230 -0.37 -4.09 11.14
N HIS A 231 0.44 -4.85 10.40
CA HIS A 231 1.41 -5.81 10.97
C HIS A 231 2.52 -5.12 11.75
N VAL A 232 2.87 -3.88 11.38
CA VAL A 232 3.94 -3.14 12.05
C VAL A 232 3.47 -2.35 13.28
N ALA A 233 2.23 -2.50 13.76
CA ALA A 233 1.64 -1.72 14.84
C ALA A 233 1.37 -2.45 16.20
N PRO A 234 2.04 -3.55 16.58
CA PRO A 234 1.73 -4.23 17.84
C PRO A 234 2.21 -3.42 19.05
N THR A 235 1.39 -3.30 20.10
CA THR A 235 1.73 -2.44 21.24
C THR A 235 2.94 -2.87 22.06
N LYS A 236 3.34 -4.14 22.00
CA LYS A 236 4.48 -4.69 22.74
C LYS A 236 5.14 -5.82 21.96
N VAL A 237 6.14 -5.49 21.17
CA VAL A 237 7.10 -6.48 20.66
C VAL A 237 8.51 -6.00 20.99
N PRO A 238 9.03 -6.34 22.18
CA PRO A 238 10.36 -5.90 22.60
C PRO A 238 11.51 -6.66 21.93
N THR A 239 11.27 -7.84 21.35
CA THR A 239 12.33 -8.69 20.76
C THR A 239 11.96 -9.26 19.38
N GLU A 240 12.97 -9.61 18.58
CA GLU A 240 12.81 -10.29 17.28
C GLU A 240 12.00 -11.60 17.40
N ALA A 241 12.19 -12.36 18.48
CA ALA A 241 11.47 -13.62 18.68
C ALA A 241 9.95 -13.40 18.87
N GLU A 242 9.56 -12.33 19.56
CA GLU A 242 8.16 -11.93 19.70
C GLU A 242 7.60 -11.36 18.39
N TRP A 243 8.45 -10.75 17.55
CA TRP A 243 8.07 -10.31 16.20
C TRP A 243 7.70 -11.50 15.33
N GLN A 244 8.56 -12.51 15.28
CA GLN A 244 8.28 -13.75 14.54
C GLN A 244 7.02 -14.45 15.05
N LYS A 245 6.79 -14.46 16.37
CA LYS A 245 5.55 -15.00 16.95
C LYS A 245 4.32 -14.18 16.56
N HIS A 246 4.44 -12.86 16.51
CA HIS A 246 3.37 -11.97 16.05
C HIS A 246 3.04 -12.24 14.58
N LEU A 247 4.06 -12.26 13.70
CA LEU A 247 3.91 -12.53 12.27
C LEU A 247 3.28 -13.91 12.02
N ALA A 248 3.67 -14.94 12.78
CA ALA A 248 3.10 -16.29 12.67
C ALA A 248 1.62 -16.37 13.11
N ALA A 249 1.12 -15.37 13.84
CA ALA A 249 -0.26 -15.31 14.32
C ALA A 249 -1.19 -14.48 13.42
N LEU A 250 -0.65 -13.76 12.43
CA LEU A 250 -1.45 -13.00 11.46
C LEU A 250 -2.20 -13.95 10.54
N ASP A 251 -3.44 -13.65 10.16
CA ASP A 251 -4.23 -14.50 9.24
C ASP A 251 -3.71 -14.45 7.81
N HIS A 252 -3.35 -13.27 7.29
CA HIS A 252 -2.83 -13.07 5.94
C HIS A 252 -1.50 -12.30 5.97
N PRO A 253 -0.37 -12.90 6.38
CA PRO A 253 0.89 -12.17 6.53
C PRO A 253 1.38 -11.64 5.18
N VAL A 254 1.64 -10.34 5.08
CA VAL A 254 2.28 -9.73 3.89
C VAL A 254 3.78 -10.00 3.95
N THR A 255 4.32 -10.77 3.00
CA THR A 255 5.75 -11.14 2.97
C THR A 255 6.37 -10.78 1.63
N THR A 256 7.71 -10.63 1.61
CA THR A 256 8.50 -10.45 0.38
C THR A 256 8.13 -11.47 -0.70
N GLU A 257 8.05 -12.76 -0.37
CA GLU A 257 7.77 -13.81 -1.36
C GLU A 257 6.36 -13.74 -1.93
N ARG A 258 5.36 -13.32 -1.13
CA ARG A 258 4.00 -13.10 -1.63
C ARG A 258 3.97 -11.95 -2.65
N LEU A 259 4.58 -10.83 -2.31
CA LEU A 259 4.61 -9.64 -3.17
C LEU A 259 5.38 -9.90 -4.48
N GLU A 260 6.50 -10.64 -4.41
CA GLU A 260 7.22 -11.09 -5.62
C GLU A 260 6.38 -12.07 -6.46
N ALA A 261 5.70 -13.03 -5.84
CA ALA A 261 4.84 -13.97 -6.56
C ALA A 261 3.67 -13.26 -7.26
N LEU A 262 3.07 -12.25 -6.62
CA LEU A 262 2.07 -11.36 -7.23
C LEU A 262 2.65 -10.62 -8.44
N ALA A 263 3.82 -9.99 -8.28
CA ALA A 263 4.48 -9.27 -9.37
C ALA A 263 4.71 -10.16 -10.59
N VAL A 264 5.28 -11.35 -10.38
CA VAL A 264 5.52 -12.35 -11.44
C VAL A 264 4.22 -12.77 -12.13
N THR A 265 3.16 -13.03 -11.35
CA THR A 265 1.87 -13.49 -11.89
C THR A 265 1.20 -12.40 -12.72
N ILE A 266 1.21 -11.15 -12.25
CA ILE A 266 0.64 -10.00 -12.96
C ILE A 266 1.41 -9.73 -14.26
N GLU A 267 2.74 -9.69 -14.20
CA GLU A 267 3.58 -9.37 -15.36
C GLU A 267 3.46 -10.42 -16.47
N LYS A 268 3.43 -11.71 -16.11
CA LYS A 268 3.33 -12.82 -17.07
C LYS A 268 2.10 -12.73 -17.97
N ALA A 269 1.04 -12.07 -17.51
CA ALA A 269 -0.23 -11.97 -18.22
C ALA A 269 -0.66 -10.52 -18.51
N ALA A 270 0.27 -9.57 -18.55
CA ALA A 270 -0.02 -8.13 -18.67
C ALA A 270 -1.03 -7.79 -19.79
N ASP A 271 -0.89 -8.39 -20.97
CA ASP A 271 -1.79 -8.13 -22.11
C ASP A 271 -3.22 -8.63 -21.87
N SER A 272 -3.38 -9.72 -21.11
CA SER A 272 -4.71 -10.23 -20.77
C SER A 272 -5.51 -9.21 -19.97
N PHE A 273 -4.89 -8.47 -19.04
CA PHE A 273 -5.58 -7.45 -18.25
C PHE A 273 -5.99 -6.22 -19.07
N ALA A 274 -5.38 -6.02 -20.23
CA ALA A 274 -5.64 -4.89 -21.11
C ALA A 274 -6.70 -5.15 -22.18
N ARG A 275 -7.13 -6.41 -22.40
CA ARG A 275 -7.94 -6.80 -23.57
C ARG A 275 -9.29 -6.09 -23.72
N ASN A 276 -9.90 -5.69 -22.61
CA ASN A 276 -11.20 -4.99 -22.59
C ASN A 276 -11.05 -3.47 -22.60
N GLN A 277 -9.82 -2.96 -22.72
CA GLN A 277 -9.53 -1.52 -22.65
C GLN A 277 -9.37 -0.91 -24.04
N THR A 278 -9.85 0.32 -24.22
CA THR A 278 -9.74 1.04 -25.51
C THR A 278 -8.29 1.21 -25.96
N ASN A 279 -7.37 1.53 -25.04
CA ASN A 279 -5.95 1.66 -25.34
C ASN A 279 -5.17 0.51 -24.71
N GLN A 280 -5.17 -0.66 -25.36
CA GLN A 280 -4.57 -1.88 -24.82
C GLN A 280 -3.08 -1.70 -24.48
N ALA A 281 -2.30 -1.05 -25.35
CA ALA A 281 -0.88 -0.82 -25.12
C ALA A 281 -0.59 -0.02 -23.83
N LEU A 282 -1.35 1.06 -23.59
CA LEU A 282 -1.24 1.84 -22.35
C LEU A 282 -1.58 0.98 -21.12
N TRP A 283 -2.61 0.15 -21.20
CA TRP A 283 -3.04 -0.68 -20.07
C TRP A 283 -2.12 -1.87 -19.82
N THR A 284 -1.52 -2.46 -20.85
CA THR A 284 -0.41 -3.41 -20.72
C THR A 284 0.75 -2.74 -19.97
N GLN A 285 1.14 -1.52 -20.37
CA GLN A 285 2.21 -0.79 -19.68
C GLN A 285 1.86 -0.53 -18.20
N ARG A 286 0.65 -0.07 -17.91
CA ARG A 286 0.18 0.15 -16.53
C ARG A 286 0.18 -1.13 -15.70
N THR A 287 -0.15 -2.27 -16.30
CA THR A 287 -0.10 -3.57 -15.64
C THR A 287 1.34 -3.96 -15.27
N LYS A 288 2.31 -3.70 -16.15
CA LYS A 288 3.74 -3.89 -15.84
C LYS A 288 4.22 -2.95 -14.73
N MET A 289 3.80 -1.69 -14.76
CA MET A 289 4.11 -0.72 -13.68
C MET A 289 3.55 -1.16 -12.32
N LEU A 290 2.38 -1.80 -12.31
CA LEU A 290 1.81 -2.39 -11.09
C LEU A 290 2.67 -3.55 -10.57
N ALA A 291 3.12 -4.46 -11.44
CA ALA A 291 4.05 -5.51 -11.05
C ALA A 291 5.37 -4.95 -10.48
N GLU A 292 5.91 -3.89 -11.09
CA GLU A 292 7.08 -3.18 -10.54
C GLU A 292 6.80 -2.53 -9.17
N ALA A 293 5.59 -2.01 -8.94
CA ALA A 293 5.21 -1.48 -7.63
C ALA A 293 5.27 -2.57 -6.56
N PHE A 294 4.79 -3.78 -6.86
CA PHE A 294 4.91 -4.93 -5.97
C PHE A 294 6.37 -5.33 -5.70
N ARG A 295 7.23 -5.35 -6.72
CA ARG A 295 8.69 -5.59 -6.54
C ARG A 295 9.35 -4.53 -5.68
N ARG A 296 8.93 -3.27 -5.79
CA ARG A 296 9.44 -2.19 -4.92
C ARG A 296 8.96 -2.32 -3.48
N MET A 297 7.77 -2.85 -3.26
CA MET A 297 7.23 -3.11 -1.92
C MET A 297 7.83 -4.37 -1.27
N ALA A 298 8.19 -5.38 -2.06
CA ALA A 298 8.62 -6.68 -1.54
C ALA A 298 9.82 -6.62 -0.56
N PRO A 299 10.87 -5.82 -0.80
CA PRO A 299 11.95 -5.63 0.16
C PRO A 299 11.53 -4.94 1.46
N LEU A 300 10.38 -4.25 1.49
CA LEU A 300 9.87 -3.60 2.70
C LEU A 300 9.09 -4.58 3.59
N ALA A 301 8.62 -5.71 3.04
CA ALA A 301 7.87 -6.73 3.75
C ALA A 301 8.77 -7.80 4.39
N ASN A 302 9.72 -7.36 5.23
CA ASN A 302 10.65 -8.24 5.94
C ASN A 302 10.87 -7.77 7.40
N PRO A 303 11.29 -8.66 8.32
CA PRO A 303 11.39 -8.34 9.75
C PRO A 303 12.26 -7.11 10.09
N VAL A 304 13.35 -6.87 9.36
CA VAL A 304 14.23 -5.71 9.62
C VAL A 304 13.54 -4.40 9.24
N ALA A 305 12.89 -4.38 8.08
CA ALA A 305 12.12 -3.22 7.62
C ALA A 305 10.90 -2.99 8.52
N ASP A 306 10.20 -4.06 8.90
CA ASP A 306 9.07 -4.03 9.83
C ASP A 306 9.46 -3.37 11.16
N MET A 307 10.61 -3.75 11.74
CA MET A 307 11.09 -3.22 13.02
C MET A 307 11.49 -1.74 12.92
N ALA A 308 12.06 -1.33 11.79
CA ALA A 308 12.36 0.07 11.52
C ALA A 308 11.06 0.89 11.41
N GLU A 309 10.07 0.35 10.71
CA GLU A 309 8.77 0.98 10.49
C GLU A 309 7.98 1.08 11.79
N TYR A 310 7.94 0.01 12.58
CA TYR A 310 7.38 0.00 13.94
C TYR A 310 8.01 1.09 14.83
N SER A 311 9.34 1.21 14.79
CA SER A 311 10.07 2.22 15.56
C SER A 311 9.74 3.64 15.12
N ARG A 312 9.45 3.86 13.83
CA ARG A 312 8.99 5.14 13.28
C ARG A 312 7.56 5.44 13.73
N VAL A 313 6.62 4.50 13.51
CA VAL A 313 5.19 4.65 13.85
C VAL A 313 4.99 4.91 15.35
N LYS A 314 5.78 4.28 16.22
CA LYS A 314 5.76 4.53 17.67
C LYS A 314 6.00 5.99 18.06
N LYS A 315 6.70 6.75 17.23
CA LYS A 315 7.04 8.16 17.46
C LYS A 315 6.02 9.13 16.87
N LEU A 316 5.09 8.66 16.03
CA LEU A 316 4.07 9.49 15.42
C LEU A 316 2.96 9.83 16.43
N TYR A 317 2.40 11.02 16.38
CA TYR A 317 1.22 11.43 17.12
C TYR A 317 0.09 11.78 16.16
N VAL A 318 -1.14 11.84 16.67
CA VAL A 318 -2.32 12.23 15.86
C VAL A 318 -2.11 13.59 15.18
N ALA A 319 -1.37 14.51 15.81
CA ALA A 319 -1.02 15.81 15.24
C ALA A 319 -0.08 15.72 14.01
N ASP A 320 0.73 14.67 13.91
CA ASP A 320 1.69 14.47 12.80
C ASP A 320 1.02 13.97 11.51
N LEU A 321 -0.25 13.55 11.61
CA LEU A 321 -1.05 12.98 10.52
C LEU A 321 -1.80 14.02 9.70
N LYS A 322 -1.66 15.31 10.02
CA LYS A 322 -2.27 16.38 9.21
C LYS A 322 -1.74 16.34 7.78
N PRO A 323 -2.51 16.80 6.77
CA PRO A 323 -2.06 16.83 5.39
C PRO A 323 -0.71 17.52 5.29
N ARG A 324 0.29 16.77 4.83
CA ARG A 324 1.60 17.31 4.46
C ARG A 324 1.59 17.41 2.95
N LYS A 325 2.10 18.50 2.38
CA LYS A 325 2.39 18.48 0.94
C LYS A 325 3.31 17.30 0.66
N ALA A 326 3.16 16.66 -0.49
CA ALA A 326 4.02 15.57 -0.93
C ALA A 326 5.46 16.10 -1.10
N ALA A 327 6.16 16.31 0.01
CA ALA A 327 7.59 16.40 0.04
C ALA A 327 8.05 14.96 -0.17
N PHE A 328 8.77 14.70 -1.25
CA PHE A 328 9.44 13.42 -1.38
C PHE A 328 10.19 13.11 -0.07
N THR A 329 9.84 12.00 0.58
CA THR A 329 10.60 11.49 1.72
C THR A 329 12.04 11.35 1.28
N MET A 330 12.90 12.14 1.91
CA MET A 330 14.29 12.26 1.51
C MET A 330 15.06 10.97 1.83
N PRO A 331 15.88 10.44 0.90
CA PRO A 331 17.06 9.68 1.29
C PRO A 331 17.91 10.55 2.21
N GLY A 332 18.34 9.97 3.33
CA GLY A 332 19.02 10.68 4.41
C GLY A 332 20.45 10.23 4.61
N SER A 333 21.40 11.07 4.20
CA SER A 333 22.68 11.28 4.87
C SER A 333 23.27 12.64 4.44
N GLU A 334 24.22 13.18 5.22
CA GLU A 334 24.93 14.43 4.89
C GLU A 334 25.78 14.32 3.60
N HIS A 335 25.90 13.12 3.01
CA HIS A 335 26.68 12.82 1.81
C HIS A 335 25.91 11.87 0.89
N GLU A 336 24.82 12.36 0.28
CA GLU A 336 24.12 11.60 -0.76
C GLU A 336 24.97 11.53 -2.05
N PRO A 337 25.00 10.37 -2.74
CA PRO A 337 25.61 10.26 -4.05
C PRO A 337 25.05 11.31 -5.03
N GLU A 338 25.85 11.67 -6.03
CA GLU A 338 25.36 12.51 -7.12
C GLU A 338 24.13 11.89 -7.77
N PHE A 339 23.18 12.75 -8.16
CA PHE A 339 21.91 12.36 -8.76
C PHE A 339 21.03 11.45 -7.87
N ASN A 340 21.16 11.57 -6.55
CA ASN A 340 20.25 10.95 -5.59
C ASN A 340 19.67 12.01 -4.66
N GLY A 341 18.34 12.13 -4.52
CA GLY A 341 17.67 13.05 -3.62
C GLY A 341 16.65 13.98 -4.28
N LEU A 342 16.11 14.92 -3.49
CA LEU A 342 15.13 15.90 -3.91
C LEU A 342 15.79 17.23 -4.33
N PHE A 343 15.35 17.79 -5.45
CA PHE A 343 15.86 19.03 -6.01
C PHE A 343 14.70 19.98 -6.36
N ALA A 344 14.80 21.24 -5.97
CA ALA A 344 13.96 22.30 -6.49
C ALA A 344 14.52 22.77 -7.83
N VAL A 345 13.81 22.47 -8.93
CA VAL A 345 14.28 22.69 -10.29
C VAL A 345 13.58 23.88 -10.91
N ARG A 346 14.36 24.81 -11.47
CA ARG A 346 13.87 25.83 -12.38
C ARG A 346 14.17 25.42 -13.82
N ARG A 347 13.16 25.28 -14.67
CA ARG A 347 13.33 25.05 -16.11
C ARG A 347 13.21 26.37 -16.86
N THR A 348 13.97 26.49 -17.94
CA THR A 348 13.88 27.59 -18.89
C THR A 348 13.74 26.98 -20.28
N ALA A 349 12.57 27.13 -20.89
CA ALA A 349 12.34 26.68 -22.26
C ALA A 349 13.19 27.49 -23.25
N ALA A 350 13.42 26.97 -24.45
CA ALA A 350 14.13 27.69 -25.53
C ALA A 350 13.48 29.05 -25.88
N SER A 351 12.16 29.19 -25.63
CA SER A 351 11.44 30.46 -25.79
C SER A 351 11.71 31.50 -24.69
N GLY A 352 12.45 31.13 -23.64
CA GLY A 352 12.69 31.95 -22.45
C GLY A 352 11.62 31.82 -21.36
N ALA A 353 10.54 31.06 -21.59
CA ALA A 353 9.54 30.79 -20.56
C ALA A 353 10.14 29.98 -19.40
N GLN A 354 9.78 30.32 -18.16
CA GLN A 354 10.31 29.67 -16.95
C GLN A 354 9.20 29.06 -16.11
N ASP A 355 9.51 27.92 -15.50
CA ASP A 355 8.70 27.33 -14.44
C ASP A 355 9.58 26.65 -13.38
N THR A 356 8.93 26.20 -12.30
CA THR A 356 9.58 25.50 -11.19
C THR A 356 8.88 24.18 -10.93
N VAL A 357 9.66 23.12 -10.74
CA VAL A 357 9.19 21.77 -10.42
C VAL A 357 10.05 21.18 -9.30
N ASP A 358 9.46 20.29 -8.51
CA ASP A 358 10.23 19.44 -7.60
C ASP A 358 10.65 18.18 -8.35
N LEU A 359 11.93 17.82 -8.29
CA LEU A 359 12.52 16.65 -8.94
C LEU A 359 13.06 15.70 -7.88
N LEU A 360 12.52 14.49 -7.80
CA LEU A 360 13.16 13.39 -7.08
C LEU A 360 14.00 12.58 -8.05
N LEU A 361 15.25 12.34 -7.68
CA LEU A 361 16.10 11.34 -8.29
C LEU A 361 16.41 10.24 -7.27
N LEU A 362 16.33 8.99 -7.69
CA LEU A 362 16.67 7.79 -6.95
C LEU A 362 17.76 7.07 -7.74
N ARG A 363 18.96 7.04 -7.18
CA ARG A 363 20.08 6.30 -7.75
C ARG A 363 20.05 4.85 -7.25
N SER A 364 20.19 3.90 -8.17
CA SER A 364 20.34 2.48 -7.88
C SER A 364 21.68 1.99 -8.41
N GLY A 365 22.51 1.44 -7.54
CA GLY A 365 23.89 1.06 -7.89
C GLY A 365 24.75 2.26 -8.28
N ASP A 366 25.72 2.02 -9.15
CA ASP A 366 26.74 3.01 -9.52
C ASP A 366 26.33 3.93 -10.66
N ASP A 367 25.42 3.51 -11.53
CA ASP A 367 25.10 4.22 -12.76
C ASP A 367 23.60 4.49 -12.96
N GLN A 368 22.68 3.67 -12.46
CA GLN A 368 21.27 3.86 -12.80
C GLN A 368 20.59 4.93 -11.96
N VAL A 369 19.80 5.78 -12.61
CA VAL A 369 18.97 6.81 -11.97
C VAL A 369 17.55 6.75 -12.52
N MET A 370 16.58 6.74 -11.61
CA MET A 370 15.18 6.96 -11.94
C MET A 370 14.64 8.14 -11.15
N GLY A 371 13.62 8.81 -11.66
CA GLY A 371 13.08 9.97 -11.01
C GLY A 371 11.71 10.38 -11.51
N GLY A 372 11.12 11.33 -10.81
CA GLY A 372 9.89 11.98 -11.21
C GLY A 372 9.95 13.46 -10.89
N TYR A 373 9.32 14.29 -11.72
CA TYR A 373 9.18 15.72 -11.46
C TYR A 373 7.72 16.14 -11.38
N MET A 374 7.45 17.16 -10.57
CA MET A 374 6.09 17.61 -10.24
C MET A 374 5.96 19.13 -10.09
N ASN A 375 4.83 19.67 -10.55
CA ASN A 375 4.32 20.99 -10.24
C ASN A 375 2.94 20.87 -9.57
N GLY A 376 2.94 20.38 -8.32
CA GLY A 376 1.71 20.11 -7.54
C GLY A 376 1.02 18.77 -7.84
N LYS A 377 1.40 18.09 -8.93
CA LYS A 377 1.08 16.69 -9.28
C LYS A 377 2.26 16.10 -10.06
N VAL A 378 2.40 14.77 -10.10
CA VAL A 378 3.47 14.13 -10.92
C VAL A 378 3.22 14.46 -12.39
N ASP A 379 4.11 15.26 -12.98
CA ASP A 379 4.00 15.74 -14.35
C ASP A 379 4.82 14.87 -15.31
N GLY A 380 5.95 14.33 -14.84
CA GLY A 380 6.75 13.45 -15.67
C GLY A 380 7.71 12.54 -14.92
N PHE A 381 8.28 11.61 -15.68
CA PHE A 381 9.25 10.62 -15.20
C PHE A 381 10.56 10.78 -15.93
N ILE A 382 11.65 10.45 -15.22
CA ILE A 382 13.01 10.45 -15.73
C ILE A 382 13.61 9.07 -15.48
N GLN A 383 14.33 8.53 -16.47
CA GLN A 383 15.15 7.34 -16.32
C GLN A 383 16.44 7.51 -17.11
N GLY A 384 17.57 7.19 -16.52
CA GLY A 384 18.87 7.40 -17.16
C GLY A 384 20.01 6.69 -16.47
N ASP A 385 21.20 6.87 -17.04
CA ASP A 385 22.44 6.29 -16.55
C ASP A 385 23.52 7.37 -16.38
N ILE A 386 24.34 7.22 -15.36
CA ILE A 386 25.49 8.08 -15.05
C ILE A 386 26.72 7.51 -15.74
N LYS A 387 27.34 8.30 -16.62
CA LYS A 387 28.64 8.01 -17.22
C LYS A 387 29.55 9.22 -17.07
N ASP A 388 30.75 9.02 -16.54
CA ASP A 388 31.75 10.08 -16.35
C ASP A 388 31.21 11.30 -15.58
N GLY A 389 30.39 11.07 -14.53
CA GLY A 389 29.77 12.13 -13.73
C GLY A 389 28.62 12.86 -14.43
N VAL A 390 28.11 12.32 -15.53
CA VAL A 390 27.03 12.89 -16.33
C VAL A 390 25.85 11.94 -16.36
N LEU A 391 24.71 12.38 -15.85
CA LEU A 391 23.45 11.67 -16.03
C LEU A 391 22.90 11.96 -17.42
N LYS A 392 22.81 10.93 -18.27
CA LYS A 392 22.04 10.98 -19.51
C LYS A 392 20.71 10.30 -19.27
N PHE A 393 19.61 10.98 -19.57
CA PHE A 393 18.30 10.48 -19.23
C PHE A 393 17.28 10.66 -20.35
N THR A 394 16.25 9.82 -20.31
CA THR A 394 15.01 9.97 -21.05
C THR A 394 13.96 10.51 -20.10
N TRP A 395 13.19 11.49 -20.55
CA TRP A 395 12.05 12.03 -19.82
C TRP A 395 10.74 11.75 -20.55
N ARG A 396 9.64 11.67 -19.79
CA ARG A 396 8.30 11.52 -20.33
C ARG A 396 7.29 12.32 -19.52
N GLU A 397 6.48 13.11 -20.20
CA GLU A 397 5.39 13.92 -19.64
C GLU A 397 4.15 13.81 -20.53
N GLY A 398 3.11 13.15 -20.03
CA GLY A 398 1.96 12.77 -20.84
C GLY A 398 2.35 11.89 -22.04
N SER A 399 2.06 12.35 -23.26
CA SER A 399 2.46 11.70 -24.51
C SER A 399 3.79 12.22 -25.06
N ALA A 400 4.37 13.27 -24.46
CA ALA A 400 5.64 13.82 -24.89
C ALA A 400 6.80 13.03 -24.26
N THR A 401 7.85 12.84 -25.04
CA THR A 401 9.10 12.19 -24.62
C THR A 401 10.28 12.99 -25.14
N GLY A 402 11.41 12.86 -24.47
CA GLY A 402 12.65 13.42 -24.97
C GLY A 402 13.85 12.94 -24.18
N HIS A 403 15.02 13.48 -24.51
CA HIS A 403 16.26 13.21 -23.78
C HIS A 403 16.77 14.45 -23.06
N GLY A 404 17.65 14.23 -22.11
CA GLY A 404 18.33 15.29 -21.41
C GLY A 404 19.65 14.84 -20.81
N ILE A 405 20.42 15.84 -20.39
CA ILE A 405 21.72 15.66 -19.76
C ILE A 405 21.73 16.47 -18.47
N ALA A 406 22.24 15.89 -17.39
CA ALA A 406 22.46 16.55 -16.13
C ALA A 406 23.91 16.39 -15.65
N ARG A 407 24.47 17.45 -15.09
CA ARG A 407 25.76 17.45 -14.40
C ARG A 407 25.56 17.91 -12.97
N SER A 408 26.24 17.21 -12.05
CA SER A 408 26.29 17.57 -10.64
C SER A 408 27.42 18.57 -10.40
N GLN A 409 27.15 19.57 -9.57
CA GLN A 409 28.10 20.55 -9.03
C GLN A 409 27.81 20.71 -7.54
N GLY A 410 28.13 19.67 -6.76
CA GLY A 410 27.81 19.58 -5.35
C GLY A 410 26.30 19.52 -5.11
N GLU A 411 25.74 20.57 -4.51
CA GLU A 411 24.31 20.66 -4.19
C GLU A 411 23.45 21.14 -5.36
N THR A 412 24.05 21.43 -6.51
CA THR A 412 23.34 21.93 -7.69
C THR A 412 23.44 20.94 -8.84
N LEU A 413 22.33 20.69 -9.52
CA LEU A 413 22.27 20.03 -10.81
C LEU A 413 22.06 21.06 -11.92
N ARG A 414 22.76 20.91 -13.04
CA ARG A 414 22.55 21.72 -14.24
C ARG A 414 22.44 20.84 -15.46
N GLY A 415 21.54 21.19 -16.37
CA GLY A 415 21.30 20.34 -17.51
C GLY A 415 20.54 20.98 -18.65
N THR A 416 20.45 20.23 -19.74
CA THR A 416 19.63 20.53 -20.91
C THR A 416 18.59 19.43 -21.09
N TRP A 417 17.54 19.77 -21.83
CA TRP A 417 16.57 18.80 -22.31
C TRP A 417 16.20 19.14 -23.76
N GLY A 418 15.83 18.12 -24.52
CA GLY A 418 15.27 18.21 -25.87
C GLY A 418 14.04 17.32 -26.00
N THR A 419 13.36 17.42 -27.14
CA THR A 419 12.22 16.57 -27.50
C THR A 419 12.64 15.46 -28.43
N ASP A 420 11.90 14.34 -28.42
CA ASP A 420 12.19 13.16 -29.23
C ASP A 420 13.62 12.65 -28.99
N GLU A 421 14.43 12.47 -30.04
CA GLU A 421 15.81 11.96 -29.93
C GLU A 421 16.84 13.03 -29.52
N ALA A 422 16.44 14.31 -29.45
CA ALA A 422 17.36 15.38 -29.09
C ALA A 422 17.56 15.48 -27.57
N ASP A 423 18.81 15.63 -27.14
CA ASP A 423 19.20 15.90 -25.75
C ASP A 423 19.37 17.40 -25.44
N GLN A 424 19.10 18.25 -26.43
CA GLN A 424 19.18 19.72 -26.40
C GLN A 424 18.06 20.36 -27.24
N GLY A 425 17.91 21.67 -27.12
CA GLY A 425 16.96 22.47 -27.93
C GLY A 425 15.57 22.64 -27.34
N GLY A 426 15.19 21.86 -26.32
CA GLY A 426 13.97 22.07 -25.52
C GLY A 426 14.16 23.16 -24.46
N GLY A 427 15.35 23.21 -23.84
CA GLY A 427 15.72 24.25 -22.89
C GLY A 427 16.82 23.84 -21.92
N GLU A 428 16.98 24.64 -20.88
CA GLU A 428 17.91 24.41 -19.78
C GLU A 428 17.18 24.23 -18.46
N TRP A 429 17.82 23.62 -17.49
CA TRP A 429 17.30 23.54 -16.13
C TRP A 429 18.41 23.59 -15.08
N VAL A 430 18.05 24.11 -13.91
CA VAL A 430 18.91 24.20 -12.74
C VAL A 430 18.16 23.66 -11.53
N GLY A 431 18.65 22.58 -10.94
CA GLY A 431 18.13 21.98 -9.71
C GLY A 431 18.98 22.33 -8.51
N VAL A 432 18.40 22.78 -7.41
CA VAL A 432 19.10 22.95 -6.13
C VAL A 432 18.60 21.90 -5.16
N ARG A 433 19.51 21.15 -4.54
CA ARG A 433 19.17 20.12 -3.57
C ARG A 433 18.39 20.74 -2.42
N VAL A 434 17.25 20.12 -2.08
CA VAL A 434 16.46 20.49 -0.92
C VAL A 434 17.09 19.84 0.31
N LYS A 435 17.59 20.66 1.24
CA LYS A 435 18.18 20.18 2.49
C LYS A 435 17.08 19.82 3.48
N ARG A 436 17.34 18.82 4.33
CA ARG A 436 16.45 18.53 5.48
C ARG A 436 16.42 19.76 6.35
N ASP A 437 15.24 20.31 6.62
CA ASP A 437 15.10 21.15 7.80
C ASP A 437 15.29 20.24 9.02
N THR A 438 16.45 20.35 9.67
CA THR A 438 16.78 19.65 10.92
C THR A 438 16.19 20.33 12.14
N THR A 439 15.40 21.39 11.96
CA THR A 439 14.64 22.03 13.03
C THR A 439 13.20 21.54 13.03
N ARG A 440 12.95 20.43 13.73
CA ARG A 440 11.67 20.12 14.38
C ARG A 440 11.82 19.01 15.40
#